data_AF-A0A0A0VIM4-F1
#
_entry.id   AF-A0A0A0VIM4-F1
#
_cell.length_a   1.000
_cell.length_b   1.000
_cell.length_c   1.000
_cell.angle_alpha   90.00
_cell.angle_beta   90.00
_cell.angle_gamma   90.00
#
_symmetry.space_group_name_H-M   'P 1'
#
loop_
_entity.id
_entity.type
_entity.pdbx_description
1 polymer ?
#
loop_
_entity_poly.entity_id
_entity_poly.type
_entity_poly.pdbx_seq_one_letter_code
_entity_poly.pdbx_strand_id
1 'polypeptide(L)' 'AMATGNADCGINGWYLSMLQHKERLGRLGFYGYDLQDQCGSSNSLAYRSDEGLPHELRGPNYPNYAMN' A
#
# COMPACT_ATOMS: atom_id res chain seq x y z
N ALA A 1 9.33 -6.55 6.14
CA ALA A 1 8.79 -7.67 6.91
C ALA A 1 9.90 -8.57 7.46
N MET A 2 10.54 -9.46 6.67
CA MET A 2 11.54 -10.39 7.23
C MET A 2 12.76 -9.69 7.85
N ALA A 3 13.31 -8.67 7.20
CA ALA A 3 14.48 -7.95 7.72
C ALA A 3 14.17 -7.09 8.96
N THR A 4 12.91 -6.67 9.13
CA THR A 4 12.51 -5.69 10.15
C THR A 4 11.67 -6.29 11.27
N GLY A 5 11.15 -7.51 11.11
CA GLY A 5 10.18 -8.10 12.03
C GLY A 5 8.88 -7.29 12.17
N ASN A 6 8.61 -6.36 11.26
CA ASN A 6 7.49 -5.42 11.33
C ASN A 6 6.73 -5.37 10.00
N ALA A 7 5.40 -5.50 10.05
CA ALA A 7 4.53 -5.55 8.88
C ALA A 7 4.32 -4.19 8.21
N ASP A 8 4.26 -3.08 8.96
CA ASP A 8 4.13 -1.72 8.42
C ASP A 8 5.36 -1.31 7.57
N CYS A 9 6.55 -1.78 7.93
CA CYS A 9 7.72 -1.67 7.06
C CYS A 9 7.60 -2.56 5.80
N GLY A 10 6.93 -3.71 5.91
CA GLY A 10 6.65 -4.60 4.79
C GLY A 10 5.71 -3.97 3.76
N ILE A 11 4.58 -3.41 4.20
CA ILE A 11 3.59 -2.79 3.33
C ILE A 11 4.12 -1.52 2.67
N ASN A 12 4.96 -0.73 3.36
CA ASN A 12 5.72 0.35 2.72
C ASN A 12 6.62 -0.16 1.58
N GLY A 13 7.30 -1.29 1.79
CA GLY A 13 8.12 -1.93 0.76
C GLY A 13 7.30 -2.44 -0.44
N TRP A 14 6.08 -2.91 -0.20
CA TRP A 14 5.13 -3.25 -1.26
C TRP A 14 4.83 -2.04 -2.14
N TYR A 15 4.43 -0.91 -1.56
CA TYR A 15 4.12 0.31 -2.31
C TYR A 15 5.33 0.85 -3.08
N LEU A 16 6.52 0.80 -2.47
CA LEU A 16 7.76 1.15 -3.16
C LEU A 16 8.01 0.27 -4.40
N SER A 17 7.72 -1.03 -4.30
CA SER A 17 7.88 -1.95 -5.44
C SER A 17 6.94 -1.62 -6.60
N MET A 18 5.70 -1.18 -6.31
CA MET A 18 4.73 -0.80 -7.33
C MET A 18 5.15 0.48 -8.07
N LEU A 19 5.62 1.49 -7.33
CA LEU A 19 6.17 2.71 -7.92
C LEU A 19 7.36 2.40 -8.83
N GLN A 20 8.32 1.60 -8.34
CA GLN A 20 9.48 1.22 -9.15
C GLN A 20 9.10 0.39 -10.38
N HIS A 21 8.13 -0.51 -10.26
CA HIS A 21 7.65 -1.31 -11.39
C HIS A 21 7.07 -0.40 -12.48
N LYS A 22 6.17 0.52 -12.09
CA LYS A 22 5.51 1.46 -12.99
C LYS A 22 6.52 2.29 -13.77
N GLU A 23 7.50 2.86 -13.09
CA GLU A 23 8.55 3.68 -13.72
C GLU A 23 9.51 2.85 -14.60
N ARG A 24 9.89 1.64 -14.18
CA ARG A 24 10.85 0.81 -14.93
C ARG A 24 10.26 0.19 -16.19
N LEU A 25 8.98 -0.16 -16.18
CA LEU A 25 8.34 -0.94 -17.26
C LEU A 25 7.30 -0.15 -18.05
N GLY A 26 7.00 1.09 -17.65
CA GLY A 26 6.00 1.94 -18.31
C GLY A 26 4.56 1.42 -18.21
N ARG A 27 4.32 0.44 -17.34
CA ARG A 27 3.02 -0.18 -17.06
C ARG A 27 3.00 -0.77 -15.67
N LEU A 28 1.81 -1.06 -15.16
CA LEU A 28 1.64 -1.73 -13.87
C LEU A 28 0.55 -2.81 -13.97
N GLY A 29 -0.71 -2.45 -13.69
CA GLY A 29 -1.86 -3.36 -13.75
C GLY A 29 -2.99 -2.86 -14.66
N PHE A 30 -4.19 -3.37 -14.44
CA PHE A 30 -5.40 -2.93 -15.13
C PHE A 30 -5.80 -1.49 -14.72
N TYR A 31 -6.85 -0.96 -15.34
CA TYR A 31 -7.34 0.38 -15.04
C TYR A 31 -7.83 0.51 -13.59
N GLY A 32 -7.17 1.37 -12.80
CA GLY A 32 -7.47 1.56 -11.37
C GLY A 32 -6.82 0.53 -10.43
N TYR A 33 -5.97 -0.36 -10.96
CA TYR A 33 -5.19 -1.32 -10.16
C TYR A 33 -4.40 -0.64 -9.04
N ASP A 34 -3.77 0.50 -9.34
CA ASP A 34 -2.87 1.19 -8.42
C ASP A 34 -3.57 2.20 -7.50
N LEU A 35 -4.91 2.15 -7.37
CA LEU A 35 -5.64 3.06 -6.48
C LEU A 35 -5.09 3.00 -5.05
N GLN A 36 -4.95 1.79 -4.50
CA GLN A 36 -4.35 1.62 -3.17
C GLN A 36 -2.85 1.90 -3.16
N ASP A 37 -2.14 1.61 -4.24
CA ASP A 37 -0.68 1.74 -4.28
C ASP A 37 -0.23 3.21 -4.37
N GLN A 38 -1.00 4.07 -5.03
CA GLN A 38 -0.75 5.51 -5.09
C GLN A 38 -1.04 6.21 -3.75
N CYS A 39 -2.08 5.77 -3.03
CA CYS A 39 -2.35 6.27 -1.67
C CYS A 39 -1.45 5.62 -0.60
N GLY A 40 -0.89 4.46 -0.91
CA GLY A 40 -0.25 3.57 0.04
C GLY A 40 0.90 4.21 0.81
N SER A 41 1.79 4.94 0.14
CA SER A 41 2.94 5.58 0.80
C SER A 41 2.52 6.63 1.84
N SER A 42 1.46 7.41 1.55
CA SER A 42 0.94 8.40 2.51
C SER A 42 0.22 7.73 3.69
N ASN A 43 -0.54 6.67 3.41
CA ASN A 43 -1.40 6.02 4.41
C ASN A 43 -0.69 4.92 5.21
N SER A 44 0.57 4.58 4.88
CA SER A 44 1.28 3.49 5.56
C SER A 44 1.60 3.79 7.02
N LEU A 45 1.89 5.05 7.36
CA LEU A 45 2.21 5.51 8.73
C LEU A 45 1.31 6.67 9.16
N ALA A 46 0.19 6.88 8.47
CA ALA A 46 -0.81 7.86 8.87
C ALA A 46 -1.44 7.45 10.22
N TYR A 47 -2.00 8.43 10.92
CA TYR A 47 -2.74 8.24 12.17
C TYR A 47 -4.15 8.85 12.12
N ARG A 48 -4.56 9.35 10.94
CA ARG A 48 -5.88 9.93 10.73
C ARG A 48 -6.95 8.85 10.69
N SER A 49 -8.18 9.26 10.97
CA SER A 49 -9.38 8.41 11.19
C SER A 49 -9.50 7.19 10.28
N ASP A 50 -9.40 7.41 8.99
CA ASP A 50 -9.71 6.47 7.91
C ASP A 50 -8.46 6.08 7.10
N GLU A 51 -7.28 6.48 7.58
CA GLU A 51 -6.00 6.23 6.93
C GLU A 51 -5.05 5.41 7.81
N GLY A 52 -5.04 5.65 9.12
CA GLY A 52 -4.06 5.07 10.03
C GLY A 52 -4.52 3.77 10.65
N LEU A 53 -3.89 2.65 10.25
CA LEU A 53 -4.13 1.35 10.87
C LEU A 53 -2.91 0.43 10.70
N PRO A 54 -2.46 -0.30 11.75
CA PRO A 54 -1.43 -1.33 11.62
C PRO A 54 -1.82 -2.35 10.56
N HIS A 55 -0.87 -2.81 9.74
CA HIS A 55 -1.14 -3.67 8.60
C HIS A 55 -1.95 -4.93 8.96
N GLU A 56 -1.67 -5.54 10.11
CA GLU A 56 -2.34 -6.74 10.62
C GLU A 56 -3.84 -6.54 10.90
N LEU A 57 -4.27 -5.29 11.13
CA LEU A 57 -5.67 -4.95 11.41
C LEU A 57 -6.40 -4.42 10.17
N ARG A 58 -5.69 -4.18 9.07
CA ARG A 58 -6.31 -3.82 7.80
C ARG A 58 -7.05 -5.02 7.20
N GLY A 59 -7.95 -4.74 6.27
CA GLY A 59 -8.70 -5.77 5.59
C GLY A 59 -9.52 -5.20 4.44
N PRO A 60 -10.43 -6.00 3.87
CA PRO A 60 -11.23 -5.60 2.71
C PRO A 60 -12.10 -4.36 2.93
N ASN A 61 -12.36 -3.96 4.18
CA ASN A 61 -13.13 -2.75 4.50
C ASN A 61 -12.25 -1.53 4.84
N TYR A 62 -10.92 -1.65 4.75
CA TYR A 62 -10.04 -0.48 4.82
C TYR A 62 -10.24 0.35 3.53
N PRO A 63 -10.44 1.67 3.60
CA PRO A 63 -11.04 2.44 2.50
C PRO A 63 -10.36 2.25 1.14
N ASN A 64 -9.03 2.24 1.11
CA ASN A 64 -8.28 2.10 -0.13
C ASN A 64 -8.29 0.66 -0.68
N TYR A 65 -8.61 -0.35 0.13
CA TYR A 65 -8.56 -1.78 -0.23
C TYR A 65 -9.93 -2.33 -0.66
N ALA A 66 -10.98 -1.52 -0.60
CA ALA A 66 -12.36 -1.97 -0.76
C ALA A 66 -12.75 -2.29 -2.21
N MET A 67 -11.94 -1.90 -3.19
CA MET A 67 -12.27 -2.05 -4.61
C MET A 67 -11.27 -2.92 -5.38
N ASN A 68 -9.97 -2.78 -5.11
CA ASN A 68 -8.89 -3.46 -5.82
C ASN A 68 -7.72 -3.72 -4.89
#